data_AF-A0A3D5ZJK4-F1
#
_entry.id   AF-A0A3D5ZJK4-F1
#
_cell.length_a   1.000
_cell.length_b   1.000
_cell.length_c   1.000
_cell.angle_alpha   90.00
_cell.angle_beta   90.00
_cell.angle_gamma   90.00
#
_symmetry.space_group_name_H-M   'P 1'
#
loop_
_entity.id
_entity.type
_entity.pdbx_description
1 polymer ?
#
loop_
_entity_poly.entity_id
_entity_poly.type
_entity_poly.pdbx_seq_one_letter_code
_entity_poly.pdbx_strand_id
1 'polypeptide(L)'
;MVDDYGNEKTTAMIGTCIIKDLGDGRLSYREDVKIEGERMAFREFTYKLDGKKLHVEFADGHREGEYVCLDFSEQPVAMADHHCGDDVYAHEMAFLSANNWTTRVSVRGPQKHMVIRTTYYRAKDDEQFDET
;
A
#
# COMPACT_ATOMS: atom_id res chain seq x y z
N MET A 1 7.96 2.32 19.70
CA MET A 1 8.60 1.76 20.91
C MET A 1 9.69 0.80 20.45
N VAL A 2 10.95 1.19 20.67
CA VAL A 2 12.14 0.33 20.57
C VAL A 2 12.25 -0.44 21.88
N ASP A 3 12.57 -1.73 21.83
CA ASP A 3 12.97 -2.44 23.05
C ASP A 3 14.43 -2.09 23.41
N ASP A 4 14.81 -2.37 24.65
CA ASP A 4 16.07 -1.93 25.30
C ASP A 4 17.36 -2.47 24.64
N TYR A 5 17.27 -3.17 23.52
CA TYR A 5 18.41 -3.76 22.79
C TYR A 5 18.67 -3.14 21.42
N GLY A 6 17.93 -2.10 21.01
CA GLY A 6 18.16 -1.40 19.74
C GLY A 6 17.80 -2.24 18.51
N ASN A 7 17.05 -3.33 18.68
CA ASN A 7 16.56 -4.13 17.56
C ASN A 7 15.28 -3.51 17.00
N GLU A 8 15.23 -3.35 15.68
CA GLU A 8 14.01 -2.93 15.00
C GLU A 8 12.94 -4.02 15.18
N LYS A 9 11.85 -3.69 15.89
CA LYS A 9 10.71 -4.60 16.01
C LYS A 9 10.08 -4.79 14.64
N THR A 10 10.28 -5.98 14.07
CA THR A 10 9.66 -6.38 12.82
C THR A 10 8.38 -7.15 13.12
N THR A 11 7.31 -6.85 12.39
CA THR A 11 6.05 -7.59 12.45
C THR A 11 5.73 -8.08 11.05
N ALA A 12 5.70 -9.40 10.87
CA ALA A 12 5.26 -10.01 9.63
C ALA A 12 3.72 -10.01 9.58
N MET A 13 3.18 -9.71 8.41
CA MET A 13 1.75 -9.73 8.15
C MET A 13 1.50 -10.46 6.85
N ILE A 14 0.49 -11.31 6.82
CA ILE A 14 0.01 -11.99 5.62
C ILE A 14 -1.46 -11.61 5.46
N GLY A 15 -1.86 -11.36 4.22
CA GLY A 15 -3.18 -10.86 3.91
C GLY A 15 -3.56 -11.11 2.46
N THR A 16 -4.74 -10.60 2.13
CA THR A 16 -5.28 -10.61 0.77
C THR A 16 -5.37 -9.19 0.27
N CYS A 17 -5.14 -9.02 -1.03
CA CYS A 17 -5.33 -7.76 -1.73
C CYS A 17 -6.28 -8.02 -2.89
N ILE A 18 -7.42 -7.32 -2.88
CA ILE A 18 -8.43 -7.42 -3.91
C ILE A 18 -8.42 -6.11 -4.70
N ILE A 19 -8.19 -6.23 -6.00
CA ILE A 19 -8.26 -5.13 -6.95
C ILE A 19 -9.45 -5.39 -7.86
N LYS A 20 -10.44 -4.48 -7.88
CA LYS A 20 -11.63 -4.58 -8.74
C LYS A 20 -11.64 -3.42 -9.74
N ASP A 21 -12.01 -3.71 -10.98
CA ASP A 21 -12.22 -2.66 -11.98
C ASP A 21 -13.51 -1.89 -11.66
N LEU A 22 -13.41 -0.57 -11.55
CA LEU A 22 -14.53 0.32 -11.31
C LEU A 22 -15.03 0.99 -12.60
N GLY A 23 -14.37 0.77 -13.73
CA GLY A 23 -14.58 1.52 -14.97
C GLY A 23 -13.83 2.85 -15.00
N ASP A 24 -13.86 3.51 -16.16
CA ASP A 24 -13.27 4.84 -16.39
C ASP A 24 -11.79 4.98 -16.01
N GLY A 25 -11.03 3.88 -16.11
CA GLY A 25 -9.60 3.83 -15.76
C GLY A 25 -9.33 3.84 -14.25
N ARG A 26 -10.33 3.51 -13.43
CA ARG A 26 -10.25 3.44 -11.97
C ARG A 26 -10.33 1.99 -11.48
N LEU A 27 -9.56 1.68 -10.45
CA LEU A 27 -9.57 0.41 -9.76
C LEU A 27 -9.82 0.64 -8.26
N SER A 28 -10.70 -0.15 -7.64
CA SER A 28 -10.74 -0.21 -6.18
C SER A 28 -9.60 -1.08 -5.70
N TYR A 29 -8.93 -0.64 -4.65
CA TYR A 29 -7.92 -1.41 -3.94
C TYR A 29 -8.38 -1.62 -2.50
N ARG A 30 -8.43 -2.88 -2.06
CA ARG A 30 -8.61 -3.23 -0.65
C ARG A 30 -7.59 -4.29 -0.25
N GLU A 31 -6.88 -4.02 0.83
CA GLU A 31 -5.93 -4.94 1.44
C GLU A 31 -6.36 -5.23 2.87
N ASP A 32 -6.57 -6.50 3.20
CA ASP A 32 -6.88 -6.97 4.54
C ASP A 32 -5.72 -7.85 5.03
N VAL A 33 -5.09 -7.45 6.12
CA VAL A 33 -3.94 -8.15 6.72
C VAL A 33 -4.26 -8.63 8.13
N LYS A 34 -3.76 -9.82 8.45
CA LYS A 34 -3.75 -10.33 9.81
C LYS A 34 -2.39 -10.05 10.45
N ILE A 35 -2.42 -9.38 11.58
CA ILE A 35 -1.26 -9.25 12.47
C ILE A 35 -1.33 -10.44 13.45
N GLU A 36 -0.23 -11.16 13.63
CA GLU A 36 -0.17 -12.30 14.54
C GLU A 36 -0.76 -11.95 15.92
N GLY A 37 -1.80 -12.69 16.31
CA GLY A 37 -2.34 -12.69 17.66
C GLY A 37 -3.52 -11.76 17.96
N GLU A 38 -3.80 -10.67 17.22
CA GLU A 38 -4.69 -9.64 17.80
C GLU A 38 -5.62 -8.83 16.88
N ARG A 39 -5.22 -8.41 15.67
CA ARG A 39 -6.02 -7.41 14.93
C ARG A 39 -5.98 -7.58 13.42
N MET A 40 -7.16 -7.54 12.79
CA MET A 40 -7.28 -7.26 11.37
C MET A 40 -7.01 -5.77 11.13
N ALA A 41 -6.03 -5.48 10.28
CA ALA A 41 -5.83 -4.15 9.74
C ALA A 41 -6.20 -4.19 8.26
N PHE A 42 -6.75 -3.09 7.74
CA PHE A 42 -7.03 -2.97 6.33
C PHE A 42 -6.61 -1.60 5.80
N ARG A 43 -6.42 -1.52 4.49
CA ARG A 43 -6.22 -0.27 3.74
C ARG A 43 -7.13 -0.28 2.52
N GLU A 44 -7.81 0.83 2.30
CA GLU A 44 -8.64 1.05 1.11
C GLU A 44 -8.22 2.30 0.37
N PHE A 45 -8.09 2.16 -0.95
CA PHE A 45 -7.76 3.24 -1.86
C PHE A 45 -8.54 3.09 -3.16
N THR A 46 -8.65 4.19 -3.90
CA THR A 46 -8.95 4.14 -5.34
C THR A 46 -7.67 4.42 -6.11
N TYR A 47 -7.36 3.57 -7.08
CA TYR A 47 -6.27 3.77 -8.01
C TYR A 47 -6.84 4.31 -9.31
N LYS A 48 -6.24 5.37 -9.84
CA LYS A 48 -6.58 5.94 -11.14
C LYS A 48 -5.32 6.03 -11.98
N LEU A 49 -5.37 5.40 -13.15
CA LEU A 49 -4.26 5.46 -14.11
C LEU A 49 -4.47 6.65 -15.05
N ASP A 50 -3.48 7.55 -15.10
CA ASP A 50 -3.43 8.67 -16.04
C ASP A 50 -2.11 8.62 -16.83
N GLY A 51 -2.14 7.98 -17.99
CA GLY A 51 -0.95 7.71 -18.79
C GLY A 51 0.06 6.85 -18.02
N LYS A 52 1.18 7.47 -17.63
CA LYS A 52 2.24 6.82 -16.83
C LYS A 52 2.19 7.17 -15.34
N LYS A 53 1.15 7.90 -14.90
CA LYS A 53 0.95 8.26 -13.50
C LYS A 53 -0.10 7.37 -12.87
N LEU A 54 0.18 6.93 -11.65
CA LEU A 54 -0.75 6.25 -10.78
C LEU A 54 -1.16 7.22 -9.67
N HIS A 55 -2.40 7.70 -9.73
CA HIS A 55 -3.02 8.46 -8.66
C HIS A 55 -3.63 7.49 -7.66
N VAL A 56 -3.23 7.61 -6.39
CA VAL A 56 -3.79 6.86 -5.28
C VAL A 56 -4.62 7.82 -4.45
N GLU A 57 -5.91 7.55 -4.34
CA GLU A 57 -6.87 8.37 -3.60
C GLU A 57 -7.35 7.63 -2.35
N PHE A 58 -7.63 8.37 -1.28
CA PHE A 58 -8.26 7.79 -0.09
C PHE A 58 -9.66 7.23 -0.43
N ALA A 59 -9.96 6.04 0.09
CA ALA A 59 -11.27 5.41 -0.07
C ALA A 59 -11.79 4.79 1.24
N ASP A 60 -11.23 5.19 2.38
CA ASP A 60 -11.54 4.62 3.70
C ASP A 60 -12.78 5.23 4.38
N GLY A 61 -13.50 6.13 3.70
CA GLY A 61 -14.67 6.82 4.22
C GLY A 61 -14.38 7.89 5.29
N HIS A 62 -13.12 8.13 5.61
CA HIS A 62 -12.70 9.12 6.62
C HIS A 62 -11.88 10.26 6.02
N ARG A 63 -11.16 9.98 4.93
CA ARG A 63 -10.32 10.94 4.23
C ARG A 63 -10.77 11.08 2.79
N GLU A 64 -10.58 12.26 2.24
CA GLU A 64 -10.93 12.58 0.85
C GLU A 64 -9.70 13.08 0.09
N GLY A 65 -9.69 12.84 -1.21
CA GLY A 65 -8.68 13.35 -2.14
C GLY A 65 -7.48 12.43 -2.33
N GLU A 66 -6.48 12.99 -3.02
CA GLU A 66 -5.26 12.29 -3.39
C GLU A 66 -4.39 12.00 -2.16
N TYR A 67 -4.05 10.72 -1.99
CA TYR A 67 -3.04 10.27 -1.04
C TYR A 67 -1.65 10.47 -1.64
N VAL A 68 -1.38 9.90 -2.83
CA VAL A 68 -0.08 10.05 -3.50
C VAL A 68 -0.21 9.87 -5.01
N CYS A 69 0.59 10.62 -5.78
CA CYS A 69 0.73 10.46 -7.22
C CYS A 69 2.12 9.91 -7.56
N LEU A 70 2.17 8.71 -8.14
CA LEU A 70 3.41 8.03 -8.52
C LEU A 70 3.62 8.13 -10.03
N ASP A 71 4.76 8.70 -10.46
CA ASP A 71 5.10 8.85 -11.88
C ASP A 71 6.09 7.77 -12.35
N PHE A 72 5.65 6.93 -13.28
CA PHE A 72 6.44 5.87 -13.89
C PHE A 72 6.97 6.28 -15.28
N SER A 73 7.16 7.57 -15.57
CA SER A 73 7.61 8.05 -16.87
C SER A 73 8.98 7.52 -17.29
N GLU A 74 9.92 7.53 -16.34
CA GLU A 74 11.34 7.28 -16.54
C GLU A 74 11.79 5.86 -16.16
N GLN A 75 11.13 5.24 -15.18
CA GLN A 75 11.60 3.99 -14.56
C GLN A 75 10.41 3.10 -14.16
N PRO A 76 10.61 1.76 -14.04
CA PRO A 76 9.62 0.85 -13.46
C PRO A 76 9.43 1.05 -11.94
N VAL A 77 10.16 2.00 -11.35
CA VAL A 77 10.09 2.41 -9.96
C VAL A 77 9.65 3.88 -9.91
N ALA A 78 8.63 4.17 -9.12
CA ALA A 78 8.15 5.52 -8.86
C ALA A 78 8.24 5.83 -7.37
N MET A 79 8.53 7.09 -7.07
CA MET A 79 8.63 7.59 -5.70
C MET A 79 7.86 8.91 -5.57
N ALA A 80 7.23 9.10 -4.43
CA ALA A 80 6.56 10.35 -4.09
C ALA A 80 6.33 10.44 -2.58
N ASP A 81 6.18 11.64 -2.06
CA ASP A 81 5.91 11.88 -0.65
C ASP A 81 4.44 12.26 -0.44
N HIS A 82 3.86 11.77 0.65
CA HIS A 82 2.59 12.24 1.18
C HIS A 82 2.81 12.88 2.55
N HIS A 83 2.35 14.12 2.71
CA HIS A 83 2.40 14.84 3.98
C HIS A 83 1.07 14.67 4.72
N CYS A 84 1.12 14.04 5.90
CA CYS A 84 -0.06 13.79 6.75
C CYS A 84 0.15 14.45 8.11
N GLY A 85 -0.19 15.74 8.22
CA GLY A 85 0.16 16.54 9.39
C GLY A 85 1.67 16.64 9.54
N ASP A 86 2.20 16.31 10.73
CA ASP A 86 3.64 16.34 11.02
C ASP A 86 4.39 15.07 10.56
N ASP A 87 3.67 14.06 10.09
CA ASP A 87 4.26 12.82 9.57
C ASP A 87 4.47 12.91 8.04
N VAL A 88 5.63 12.47 7.56
CA VAL A 88 5.94 12.30 6.14
C VAL A 88 5.94 10.83 5.78
N TYR A 89 5.18 10.48 4.75
CA TYR A 89 5.08 9.15 4.18
C TYR A 89 5.83 9.14 2.85
N ALA A 90 7.05 8.61 2.84
CA ALA A 90 7.84 8.47 1.61
C ALA A 90 7.51 7.14 0.93
N HIS A 91 6.82 7.22 -0.21
CA HIS A 91 6.40 6.08 -1.02
C HIS A 91 7.43 5.72 -2.07
N GLU A 92 7.60 4.43 -2.25
CA GLU A 92 8.29 3.81 -3.37
C GLU A 92 7.44 2.62 -3.82
N MET A 93 7.19 2.52 -5.12
CA MET A 93 6.50 1.39 -5.74
C MET A 93 7.30 0.92 -6.95
N ALA A 94 7.49 -0.39 -7.06
CA ALA A 94 8.22 -1.01 -8.16
C ALA A 94 7.40 -2.13 -8.79
N PHE A 95 7.14 -2.04 -10.10
CA PHE A 95 6.59 -3.15 -10.87
C PHE A 95 7.72 -4.11 -11.24
N LEU A 96 7.70 -5.32 -10.67
CA LEU A 96 8.74 -6.33 -10.92
C LEU A 96 8.38 -7.22 -12.12
N SER A 97 7.09 -7.49 -12.33
CA SER A 97 6.54 -8.19 -13.49
C SER A 97 5.04 -7.89 -13.64
N ALA A 98 4.39 -8.46 -14.66
CA ALA A 98 2.93 -8.37 -14.83
C ALA A 98 2.10 -8.99 -13.68
N ASN A 99 2.74 -9.81 -12.83
CA ASN A 99 2.08 -10.59 -11.77
C ASN A 99 2.62 -10.28 -10.37
N ASN A 100 3.54 -9.31 -10.25
CA ASN A 100 4.15 -9.01 -8.97
C ASN A 100 4.68 -7.57 -8.93
N TRP A 101 4.46 -6.91 -7.80
CA TRP A 101 5.02 -5.60 -7.51
C TRP A 101 5.33 -5.48 -6.03
N THR A 102 6.13 -4.46 -5.68
CA THR A 102 6.47 -4.15 -4.29
C THR A 102 6.12 -2.71 -3.97
N THR A 103 5.86 -2.47 -2.69
CA THR A 103 5.77 -1.12 -2.12
C THR A 103 6.66 -1.02 -0.90
N ARG A 104 7.34 0.11 -0.76
CA ARG A 104 8.00 0.52 0.46
C ARG A 104 7.46 1.88 0.88
N VAL A 105 7.00 1.99 2.12
CA VAL A 105 6.53 3.25 2.70
C VAL A 105 7.31 3.52 3.96
N SER A 106 8.14 4.57 3.95
CA SER A 106 8.87 5.01 5.13
C SER A 106 8.12 6.16 5.77
N VAL A 107 7.64 5.96 7.01
CA VAL A 107 6.91 6.98 7.78
C VAL A 107 7.88 7.61 8.77
N ARG A 108 8.03 8.92 8.68
CA ARG A 108 8.87 9.72 9.59
C ARG A 108 8.06 10.87 10.14
N GLY A 109 7.84 10.85 11.44
CA GLY A 109 7.31 12.00 12.17
C GLY A 109 7.27 11.75 13.67
N PRO A 110 6.74 12.72 14.43
CA PRO A 110 6.79 12.69 15.90
C PRO A 110 5.96 11.55 16.49
N GLN A 111 4.90 11.11 15.79
CA GLN A 111 3.98 10.08 16.29
C GLN A 111 4.29 8.70 15.74
N LYS A 112 4.87 8.61 14.54
CA LYS A 112 5.14 7.35 13.85
C LYS A 112 6.54 7.37 13.23
N HIS A 113 7.29 6.31 13.53
CA HIS A 113 8.55 6.03 12.87
C HIS A 113 8.59 4.54 12.52
N MET A 114 8.36 4.22 11.25
CA MET A 114 8.29 2.84 10.78
C MET A 114 8.56 2.73 9.28
N VAL A 115 8.90 1.53 8.83
CA VAL A 115 8.96 1.19 7.39
C VAL A 115 8.00 0.04 7.14
N ILE A 116 7.06 0.24 6.21
CA ILE A 116 6.17 -0.81 5.72
C ILE A 116 6.73 -1.30 4.40
N ARG A 117 6.91 -2.63 4.29
CA ARG A 117 7.31 -3.29 3.05
C ARG A 117 6.24 -4.31 2.71
N THR A 118 5.71 -4.23 1.50
CA THR A 118 4.72 -5.18 1.01
C THR A 118 5.16 -5.69 -0.35
N THR A 119 5.06 -7.00 -0.53
CA THR A 119 5.25 -7.66 -1.82
C THR A 119 3.93 -8.30 -2.20
N TYR A 120 3.42 -7.96 -3.38
CA TYR A 120 2.15 -8.48 -3.88
C TYR A 120 2.41 -9.50 -4.97
N TYR A 121 1.69 -10.61 -4.92
CA TYR A 121 1.69 -11.63 -5.95
C TYR A 121 0.27 -11.78 -6.45
N ARG A 122 0.09 -11.91 -7.77
CA ARG A 122 -1.20 -12.32 -8.35
C ARG A 122 -1.58 -13.66 -7.73
N ALA A 123 -2.79 -13.75 -7.17
CA ALA A 123 -3.35 -15.03 -6.74
C ALA A 123 -3.32 -16.00 -7.93
N LYS A 124 -2.95 -17.26 -7.69
CA LYS A 124 -3.11 -18.29 -8.72
C LYS A 124 -4.60 -18.52 -8.90
N ASP A 125 -5.04 -18.82 -10.12
CA ASP A 125 -6.47 -18.97 -10.48
C ASP A 125 -7.23 -20.06 -9.66
N ASP A 126 -6.54 -20.81 -8.80
CA ASP A 126 -7.08 -21.91 -7.97
C ASP A 126 -7.39 -21.54 -6.50
N GLU A 127 -7.11 -20.32 -6.04
CA GLU A 127 -7.51 -19.87 -4.69
C GLU A 127 -8.75 -18.98 -4.78
N GLN A 128 -9.93 -19.62 -4.88
CA GLN A 128 -11.19 -18.96 -4.54
C GLN A 128 -11.16 -18.62 -3.04
N PHE A 129 -10.92 -17.35 -2.72
CA PHE A 129 -11.27 -16.82 -1.43
C PHE A 129 -12.79 -16.65 -1.41
N ASP A 130 -13.49 -17.65 -0.88
CA ASP A 130 -14.91 -17.54 -0.57
C ASP A 130 -15.11 -16.32 0.34
N GLU A 131 -15.80 -15.31 -0.17
CA GLU A 131 -16.39 -14.25 0.64
C GLU A 131 -17.59 -14.89 1.38
N THR A 132 -17.40 -15.31 2.63
CA THR A 132 -18.49 -15.63 3.57
C THR A 132 -18.89 -14.43 4.41
#